data_AF-A0A534LT22-F1
#
_entry.id   AF-A0A534LT22-F1
#
_cell.length_a   1.000
_cell.length_b   1.000
_cell.length_c   1.000
_cell.angle_alpha   90.00
_cell.angle_beta   90.00
_cell.angle_gamma   90.00
#
_symmetry.space_group_name_H-M   'P 1'
#
loop_
_entity.id
_entity.type
_entity.pdbx_description
1 polymer ?
#
loop_
_entity_poly.entity_id
_entity_poly.type
_entity_poly.pdbx_seq_one_letter_code
_entity_poly.pdbx_strand_id
1 'polypeptide(L)'
;MDNGRGTGVGFLKSSKVRNAEEAIGQSEGLLTVLRLTQADIKPAEDALQIAKRFFDSNQFAKAFHAAKKAESLAITLDERFGGYQKAAKALQSRIDSMRRLGLRTEELETLLARAEKKVLSGIWDSGAFVPNYLEARVLVERAEQEGRAFQERAEQASNAIFLAELAIESLGEMRGPADPEMFADGAASELGESLHEATRQLALGDPEGATKVAKDIEANATRLKELYLDSTKSLDATEAQITYLRGEGVLTNGVEADLKSAREMLDKGSIEASIAVAIRIQGELEVIGNSYRKATTGIADAEILYGRLQREGFHSYEAEVALRDAKRSVREGNYARAVEFLERALHAFARRTNAREALGRAIEETRKRAQFLRGSGLSFLPDIHEVLTRAEREFQNGNFVGSSEDLRIATVLLDQVFRAPTGKK
;
A
#
# COMPACT_ATOMS: atom_id res chain seq x y z
N MET A 1 -83.87 20.40 71.35
CA MET A 1 -82.47 20.77 71.04
C MET A 1 -81.57 20.10 72.05
N ASP A 2 -80.40 19.65 71.59
CA ASP A 2 -79.27 19.07 72.34
C ASP A 2 -79.49 17.73 73.05
N ASN A 3 -78.58 16.74 73.02
CA ASN A 3 -77.13 16.77 72.77
C ASN A 3 -76.69 15.51 71.99
N GLY A 4 -76.22 15.70 70.76
CA GLY A 4 -75.57 14.68 69.94
C GLY A 4 -74.12 15.08 69.64
N ARG A 5 -73.27 15.23 70.66
CA ARG A 5 -71.83 15.48 70.50
C ARG A 5 -71.06 14.86 71.67
N GLY A 6 -70.44 13.71 71.45
CA GLY A 6 -69.55 13.11 72.46
C GLY A 6 -68.76 11.88 72.02
N THR A 7 -69.19 11.13 71.00
CA THR A 7 -68.60 9.82 70.67
C THR A 7 -67.57 9.86 69.53
N GLY A 8 -67.53 10.91 68.71
CA GLY A 8 -66.62 10.98 67.54
C GLY A 8 -65.15 11.27 67.87
N VAL A 9 -64.86 12.01 68.95
CA VAL A 9 -63.49 12.45 69.28
C VAL A 9 -62.66 11.32 69.92
N GLY A 10 -63.29 10.45 70.73
CA GLY A 10 -62.64 9.30 71.36
C GLY A 10 -62.26 8.20 70.37
N PHE A 11 -63.14 7.90 69.40
CA PHE A 11 -62.93 6.86 68.38
C PHE A 11 -61.82 7.24 67.37
N LEU A 12 -61.73 8.53 67.01
CA LEU A 12 -60.66 9.05 66.16
C LEU A 12 -59.31 9.10 66.89
N LYS A 13 -59.30 9.34 68.20
CA LYS A 13 -58.09 9.34 69.01
C LYS A 13 -57.56 7.91 69.23
N SER A 14 -58.44 6.95 69.51
CA SER A 14 -58.06 5.53 69.65
C SER A 14 -57.56 4.92 68.33
N SER A 15 -58.18 5.28 67.20
CA SER A 15 -57.71 4.88 65.86
C SER A 15 -56.30 5.42 65.55
N LYS A 16 -56.03 6.71 65.83
CA LYS A 16 -54.71 7.31 65.57
C LYS A 16 -53.60 6.71 66.43
N VAL A 17 -53.90 6.37 67.68
CA VAL A 17 -52.96 5.69 68.59
C VAL A 17 -52.59 4.32 68.03
N ARG A 18 -53.60 3.50 67.73
CA ARG A 18 -53.41 2.15 67.19
C ARG A 18 -52.63 2.14 65.88
N ASN A 19 -52.97 3.04 64.95
CA ASN A 19 -52.26 3.13 63.66
C ASN A 19 -50.79 3.53 63.84
N ALA A 20 -50.48 4.43 64.79
CA ALA A 20 -49.10 4.83 65.07
C ALA A 20 -48.30 3.71 65.74
N GLU A 21 -48.91 2.98 66.67
CA GLU A 21 -48.31 1.82 67.34
C GLU A 21 -48.03 0.67 66.35
N GLU A 22 -49.01 0.34 65.50
CA GLU A 22 -48.84 -0.67 64.45
C GLU A 22 -47.72 -0.27 63.46
N ALA A 23 -47.65 1.01 63.05
CA ALA A 23 -46.60 1.48 62.14
C ALA A 23 -45.20 1.44 62.77
N ILE A 24 -45.07 1.75 64.07
CA ILE A 24 -43.81 1.64 64.81
C ILE A 24 -43.40 0.16 64.90
N GLY A 25 -44.32 -0.74 65.28
CA GLY A 25 -44.04 -2.17 65.37
C GLY A 25 -43.66 -2.81 64.02
N GLN A 26 -44.31 -2.40 62.92
CA GLN A 26 -43.93 -2.82 61.57
C GLN A 26 -42.51 -2.35 61.20
N SER A 27 -42.19 -1.09 61.48
CA SER A 27 -40.87 -0.51 61.20
C SER A 27 -39.77 -1.16 62.03
N GLU A 28 -40.05 -1.49 63.29
CA GLU A 28 -39.15 -2.25 64.17
C GLU A 28 -38.89 -3.66 63.65
N GLY A 29 -39.95 -4.37 63.26
CA GLY A 29 -39.82 -5.72 62.69
C GLY A 29 -38.96 -5.70 61.43
N LEU A 30 -39.22 -4.76 60.52
CA LEU A 30 -38.43 -4.57 59.30
C LEU A 30 -36.97 -4.27 59.60
N LEU A 31 -36.68 -3.28 60.46
CA LEU A 31 -35.32 -2.93 60.81
C LEU A 31 -34.57 -4.08 61.49
N THR A 32 -35.26 -4.90 62.29
CA THR A 32 -34.66 -6.10 62.90
C THR A 32 -34.22 -7.12 61.85
N VAL A 33 -35.01 -7.32 60.79
CA VAL A 33 -34.65 -8.17 59.66
C VAL A 33 -33.49 -7.55 58.87
N LEU A 34 -33.55 -6.25 58.58
CA LEU A 34 -32.53 -5.55 57.79
C LEU A 34 -31.20 -5.40 58.54
N ARG A 35 -31.16 -5.46 59.88
CA ARG A 35 -29.91 -5.55 60.65
C ARG A 35 -29.06 -6.78 60.30
N LEU A 36 -29.65 -7.80 59.70
CA LEU A 36 -28.92 -8.97 59.20
C LEU A 36 -28.20 -8.68 57.87
N THR A 37 -28.53 -7.58 57.19
CA THR A 37 -27.80 -7.12 56.00
C THR A 37 -26.62 -6.22 56.40
N GLN A 38 -25.65 -6.05 55.50
CA GLN A 38 -24.50 -5.16 55.71
C GLN A 38 -24.80 -3.70 55.35
N ALA A 39 -26.06 -3.36 55.04
CA ALA A 39 -26.46 -2.00 54.72
C ALA A 39 -26.38 -1.11 55.97
N ASP A 40 -25.90 0.12 55.82
CA ASP A 40 -25.95 1.10 56.91
C ASP A 40 -27.35 1.68 57.02
N ILE A 41 -28.14 1.06 57.91
CA ILE A 41 -29.53 1.42 58.20
C ILE A 41 -29.68 2.38 59.40
N LYS A 42 -28.57 2.87 59.99
CA LYS A 42 -28.62 3.84 61.11
C LYS A 42 -29.54 5.04 60.85
N PRO A 43 -29.58 5.64 59.64
CA PRO A 43 -30.49 6.75 59.38
C PRO A 43 -31.98 6.38 59.53
N ALA A 44 -32.34 5.13 59.24
CA ALA A 44 -33.69 4.62 59.44
C ALA A 44 -33.96 4.28 60.92
N GLU A 45 -32.96 3.81 61.66
CA GLU A 45 -33.04 3.62 63.12
C GLU A 45 -33.24 4.95 63.86
N ASP A 46 -32.52 6.00 63.48
CA ASP A 46 -32.67 7.35 64.02
C ASP A 46 -34.08 7.91 63.76
N ALA A 47 -34.60 7.70 62.54
CA ALA A 47 -35.97 8.10 62.18
C ALA A 47 -37.03 7.34 63.00
N LEU A 48 -36.81 6.04 63.27
CA LEU A 48 -37.68 5.26 64.14
C LEU A 48 -37.62 5.75 65.60
N GLN A 49 -36.43 6.12 66.09
CA GLN A 49 -36.29 6.66 67.44
C GLN A 49 -37.04 8.00 67.59
N ILE A 50 -37.03 8.84 66.55
CA ILE A 50 -37.84 10.06 66.48
C ILE A 50 -39.34 9.73 66.52
N ALA A 51 -39.77 8.68 65.80
CA ALA A 51 -41.16 8.23 65.81
C ALA A 51 -41.63 7.80 67.21
N LYS A 52 -40.79 7.05 67.94
CA LYS A 52 -41.05 6.67 69.35
C LYS A 52 -41.17 7.89 70.27
N ARG A 53 -40.26 8.85 70.16
CA ARG A 53 -40.32 10.10 70.94
C ARG A 53 -41.60 10.89 70.69
N PHE A 54 -42.09 10.94 69.44
CA PHE A 54 -43.37 11.56 69.13
C PHE A 54 -44.57 10.78 69.69
N PHE A 55 -44.48 9.45 69.74
CA PHE A 55 -45.49 8.59 70.35
C PHE A 55 -45.58 8.84 71.87
N ASP A 56 -44.43 8.86 72.56
CA ASP A 56 -44.31 9.16 74.00
C ASP A 56 -44.85 10.55 74.35
N SER A 57 -44.71 11.51 73.42
CA SER A 57 -45.23 12.88 73.56
C SER A 57 -46.70 13.04 73.16
N ASN A 58 -47.44 11.95 72.95
CA ASN A 58 -48.84 11.93 72.47
C ASN A 58 -49.08 12.60 71.10
N GLN A 59 -48.04 12.78 70.28
CA GLN A 59 -48.12 13.37 68.93
C GLN A 59 -48.31 12.27 67.86
N PHE A 60 -49.39 11.48 67.99
CA PHE A 60 -49.60 10.23 67.23
C PHE A 60 -49.56 10.39 65.70
N ALA A 61 -50.04 11.49 65.14
CA ALA A 61 -49.97 11.73 63.69
C ALA A 61 -48.51 11.90 63.21
N LYS A 62 -47.67 12.62 63.98
CA LYS A 62 -46.25 12.77 63.66
C LYS A 62 -45.48 11.48 63.88
N ALA A 63 -45.83 10.72 64.91
CA ALA A 63 -45.26 9.39 65.16
C ALA A 63 -45.52 8.44 63.99
N PHE A 64 -46.76 8.38 63.49
CA PHE A 64 -47.12 7.58 62.32
C PHE A 64 -46.31 7.98 61.07
N HIS A 65 -46.23 9.27 60.75
CA HIS A 65 -45.47 9.74 59.60
C HIS A 65 -43.96 9.50 59.73
N ALA A 66 -43.40 9.67 60.93
CA ALA A 66 -41.99 9.37 61.19
C ALA A 66 -41.68 7.86 61.08
N ALA A 67 -42.59 6.99 61.56
CA ALA A 67 -42.45 5.55 61.41
C ALA A 67 -42.51 5.13 59.93
N LYS A 68 -43.49 5.62 59.17
CA LYS A 68 -43.55 5.37 57.72
C LYS A 68 -42.33 5.90 56.96
N LYS A 69 -41.77 7.03 57.39
CA LYS A 69 -40.50 7.55 56.85
C LYS A 69 -39.33 6.60 57.16
N ALA A 70 -39.22 6.10 58.39
CA ALA A 70 -38.20 5.13 58.78
C ALA A 70 -38.29 3.85 57.94
N GLU A 71 -39.50 3.30 57.76
CA GLU A 71 -39.76 2.15 56.89
C GLU A 71 -39.31 2.40 55.45
N SER A 72 -39.72 3.53 54.86
CA SER A 72 -39.34 3.89 53.48
C SER A 72 -37.82 4.07 53.32
N LEU A 73 -37.16 4.70 54.30
CA LEU A 73 -35.71 4.88 54.30
C LEU A 73 -34.99 3.53 54.39
N ALA A 74 -35.46 2.63 55.25
CA ALA A 74 -34.86 1.31 55.44
C ALA A 74 -34.91 0.47 54.15
N ILE A 75 -36.08 0.40 53.50
CA ILE A 75 -36.25 -0.32 52.22
C ILE A 75 -35.35 0.29 51.14
N THR A 76 -35.39 1.62 51.00
CA THR A 76 -34.63 2.31 49.97
C THR A 76 -33.12 2.15 50.17
N LEU A 77 -32.63 2.17 51.41
CA LEU A 77 -31.22 1.98 51.72
C LEU A 77 -30.75 0.55 51.45
N ASP A 78 -31.56 -0.45 51.79
CA ASP A 78 -31.25 -1.85 51.51
C ASP A 78 -31.19 -2.13 50.00
N GLU A 79 -32.18 -1.65 49.24
CA GLU A 79 -32.20 -1.75 47.77
C GLU A 79 -30.98 -1.07 47.13
N ARG A 80 -30.67 0.16 47.57
CA ARG A 80 -29.51 0.92 47.06
C ARG A 80 -28.20 0.22 47.42
N PHE A 81 -28.07 -0.30 48.64
CA PHE A 81 -26.90 -1.06 49.09
C PHE A 81 -26.72 -2.34 48.27
N GLY A 82 -27.79 -3.12 48.08
CA GLY A 82 -27.76 -4.35 47.27
C GLY A 82 -27.33 -4.08 45.83
N GLY A 83 -27.85 -3.00 45.22
CA GLY A 83 -27.42 -2.54 43.89
C GLY A 83 -25.94 -2.17 43.83
N TYR A 84 -25.45 -1.39 44.80
CA TYR A 84 -24.03 -1.02 44.91
C TYR A 84 -23.15 -2.24 45.12
N GLN A 85 -23.49 -3.14 46.06
CA GLN A 85 -22.68 -4.31 46.39
C GLN A 85 -22.57 -5.27 45.20
N LYS A 86 -23.65 -5.44 44.42
CA LYS A 86 -23.64 -6.22 43.18
C LYS A 86 -22.68 -5.61 42.15
N ALA A 87 -22.73 -4.30 41.95
CA ALA A 87 -21.84 -3.59 41.04
C ALA A 87 -20.37 -3.68 41.50
N ALA A 88 -20.10 -3.49 42.79
CA ALA A 88 -18.76 -3.59 43.37
C ALA A 88 -18.17 -4.99 43.21
N LYS A 89 -18.96 -6.05 43.46
CA LYS A 89 -18.53 -7.44 43.20
C LYS A 89 -18.24 -7.70 41.72
N ALA A 90 -19.04 -7.12 40.82
CA ALA A 90 -18.81 -7.26 39.37
C ALA A 90 -17.49 -6.58 38.97
N LEU A 91 -17.24 -5.35 39.43
CA LEU A 91 -15.98 -4.64 39.18
C LEU A 91 -14.77 -5.39 39.78
N GLN A 92 -14.88 -5.89 41.01
CA GLN A 92 -13.83 -6.70 41.61
C GLN A 92 -13.52 -7.96 40.79
N SER A 93 -14.55 -8.67 40.34
CA SER A 93 -14.39 -9.85 39.48
C SER A 93 -13.72 -9.48 38.15
N ARG A 94 -14.03 -8.30 37.59
CA ARG A 94 -13.38 -7.77 36.39
C ARG A 94 -11.90 -7.50 36.63
N ILE A 95 -11.56 -6.82 37.73
CA ILE A 95 -10.17 -6.55 38.14
C ILE A 95 -9.40 -7.87 38.27
N ASP A 96 -9.96 -8.87 38.95
CA ASP A 96 -9.30 -10.17 39.12
C ASP A 96 -9.13 -10.90 37.78
N SER A 97 -10.10 -10.81 36.87
CA SER A 97 -9.98 -11.35 35.51
C SER A 97 -8.87 -10.66 34.73
N MET A 98 -8.84 -9.33 34.71
CA MET A 98 -7.83 -8.53 34.01
C MET A 98 -6.43 -8.79 34.57
N ARG A 99 -6.30 -8.92 35.90
CA ARG A 99 -5.03 -9.24 36.55
C ARG A 99 -4.50 -10.62 36.15
N ARG A 100 -5.38 -11.63 36.01
CA ARG A 100 -4.98 -12.96 35.50
C ARG A 100 -4.47 -12.92 34.06
N LEU A 101 -4.97 -11.98 33.27
CA LEU A 101 -4.53 -11.74 31.89
C LEU A 101 -3.29 -10.81 31.82
N GLY A 102 -2.74 -10.37 32.95
CA GLY A 102 -1.59 -9.46 33.00
C GLY A 102 -1.91 -8.02 32.57
N LEU A 103 -3.20 -7.66 32.49
CA LEU A 103 -3.64 -6.32 32.11
C LEU A 103 -3.53 -5.33 33.27
N ARG A 104 -3.33 -4.05 32.94
CA ARG A 104 -3.32 -2.95 33.93
C ARG A 104 -4.67 -2.82 34.61
N THR A 105 -4.63 -2.71 35.93
CA THR A 105 -5.83 -2.69 36.79
C THR A 105 -5.84 -1.54 37.80
N GLU A 106 -4.76 -0.76 37.91
CA GLU A 106 -4.61 0.25 38.97
C GLU A 106 -5.73 1.30 38.92
N GLU A 107 -6.12 1.76 37.73
CA GLU A 107 -7.18 2.74 37.57
C GLU A 107 -8.54 2.22 38.08
N LEU A 108 -8.90 0.97 37.78
CA LEU A 108 -10.15 0.36 38.23
C LEU A 108 -10.15 0.15 39.75
N GLU A 109 -9.02 -0.24 40.33
CA GLU A 109 -8.85 -0.36 41.79
C GLU A 109 -9.00 0.99 42.49
N THR A 110 -8.42 2.06 41.92
CA THR A 110 -8.57 3.42 42.48
C THR A 110 -10.02 3.92 42.40
N LEU A 111 -10.75 3.56 41.35
CA LEU A 111 -12.17 3.88 41.18
C LEU A 111 -13.03 3.11 42.20
N LEU A 112 -12.73 1.84 42.46
CA LEU A 112 -13.39 1.06 43.50
C LEU A 112 -13.17 1.68 44.89
N ALA A 113 -11.92 2.01 45.25
CA ALA A 113 -11.61 2.70 46.51
C ALA A 113 -12.25 4.09 46.62
N ARG A 114 -12.37 4.82 45.50
CA ARG A 114 -13.08 6.11 45.44
C ARG A 114 -14.57 5.94 45.67
N ALA A 115 -15.19 4.88 45.13
CA ALA A 115 -16.59 4.57 45.37
C ALA A 115 -16.87 4.29 46.85
N GLU A 116 -16.01 3.51 47.51
CA GLU A 116 -16.11 3.24 48.94
C GLU A 116 -16.04 4.53 49.78
N LYS A 117 -15.07 5.40 49.49
CA LYS A 117 -14.98 6.73 50.13
C LYS A 117 -16.24 7.56 49.91
N LYS A 118 -16.86 7.44 48.74
CA LYS A 118 -18.08 8.17 48.38
C LYS A 118 -19.31 7.64 49.12
N VAL A 119 -19.39 6.33 49.34
CA VAL A 119 -20.41 5.74 50.23
C VAL A 119 -20.28 6.33 51.64
N LEU A 120 -19.06 6.36 52.17
CA LEU A 120 -18.76 6.85 53.52
C LEU A 120 -18.98 8.37 53.68
N SER A 121 -18.79 9.16 52.63
CA SER A 121 -19.02 10.62 52.69
C SER A 121 -20.50 10.99 52.83
N GLY A 122 -21.42 10.07 52.51
CA GLY A 122 -22.86 10.25 52.62
C GLY A 122 -23.43 11.41 51.78
N ILE A 123 -24.75 11.56 51.84
CA ILE A 123 -25.54 12.66 51.26
C ILE A 123 -26.71 12.99 52.16
N TRP A 124 -27.21 14.22 52.07
CA TRP A 124 -28.49 14.58 52.66
C TRP A 124 -29.62 14.20 51.70
N ASP A 125 -30.46 13.24 52.10
CA ASP A 125 -31.64 12.82 51.35
C ASP A 125 -32.87 12.91 52.27
N SER A 126 -33.91 13.62 51.82
CA SER A 126 -35.19 13.69 52.51
C SER A 126 -35.09 14.11 54.00
N GLY A 127 -34.11 14.96 54.35
CA GLY A 127 -33.88 15.45 55.71
C GLY A 127 -33.18 14.46 56.65
N ALA A 128 -32.55 13.41 56.13
CA ALA A 128 -31.64 12.52 56.87
C ALA A 128 -30.29 12.45 56.14
N PHE A 129 -29.20 12.28 56.90
CA PHE A 129 -27.89 12.00 56.32
C PHE A 129 -27.79 10.49 56.07
N VAL A 130 -27.60 10.10 54.81
CA VAL A 130 -27.62 8.70 54.37
C VAL A 130 -26.36 8.35 53.56
N PRO A 131 -25.92 7.09 53.54
CA PRO A 131 -24.81 6.66 52.67
C PRO A 131 -25.11 6.91 51.18
N ASN A 132 -24.11 7.35 50.42
CA ASN A 132 -24.27 7.67 48.99
C ASN A 132 -24.09 6.44 48.08
N TYR A 133 -24.93 5.42 48.27
CA TYR A 133 -24.88 4.20 47.47
C TYR A 133 -25.20 4.43 45.98
N LEU A 134 -26.04 5.41 45.65
CA LEU A 134 -26.45 5.68 44.26
C LEU A 134 -25.29 6.19 43.41
N GLU A 135 -24.60 7.24 43.85
CA GLU A 135 -23.49 7.78 43.07
C GLU A 135 -22.28 6.84 43.08
N ALA A 136 -22.05 6.11 44.18
CA ALA A 136 -21.02 5.09 44.23
C ALA A 136 -21.32 3.94 43.25
N ARG A 137 -22.58 3.50 43.16
CA ARG A 137 -23.02 2.49 42.20
C ARG A 137 -22.78 2.95 40.76
N VAL A 138 -23.19 4.16 40.40
CA VAL A 138 -22.98 4.71 39.04
C VAL A 138 -21.49 4.75 38.68
N LEU A 139 -20.62 5.14 39.61
CA LEU A 139 -19.18 5.17 39.41
C LEU A 139 -18.63 3.77 39.11
N VAL A 140 -19.01 2.78 39.91
CA VAL A 140 -18.54 1.39 39.78
C VAL A 140 -19.12 0.70 38.54
N GLU A 141 -20.39 0.90 38.21
CA GLU A 141 -21.01 0.34 37.00
C GLU A 141 -20.34 0.89 35.74
N ARG A 142 -20.03 2.19 35.71
CA ARG A 142 -19.29 2.79 34.60
C ARG A 142 -17.88 2.23 34.48
N ALA A 143 -17.17 2.10 35.60
CA ALA A 143 -15.83 1.51 35.62
C ALA A 143 -15.82 0.04 35.17
N GLU A 144 -16.86 -0.74 35.50
CA GLU A 144 -16.99 -2.12 35.03
C GLU A 144 -17.20 -2.17 33.50
N GLN A 145 -18.05 -1.30 32.96
CA GLN A 145 -18.28 -1.20 31.52
C GLN A 145 -17.01 -0.79 30.77
N GLU A 146 -16.30 0.22 31.26
CA GLU A 146 -15.03 0.68 30.67
C GLU A 146 -13.96 -0.42 30.76
N GLY A 147 -13.82 -1.07 31.91
CA GLY A 147 -12.88 -2.20 32.10
C GLY A 147 -13.21 -3.41 31.22
N ARG A 148 -14.50 -3.71 31.02
CA ARG A 148 -14.94 -4.76 30.09
C ARG A 148 -14.57 -4.42 28.65
N ALA A 149 -14.89 -3.21 28.20
CA ALA A 149 -14.57 -2.78 26.84
C ALA A 149 -13.05 -2.76 26.60
N PHE A 150 -12.28 -2.34 27.60
CA PHE A 150 -10.82 -2.38 27.55
C PHE A 150 -10.28 -3.82 27.45
N GLN A 151 -10.79 -4.74 28.28
CA GLN A 151 -10.40 -6.16 28.21
C GLN A 151 -10.71 -6.76 26.82
N GLU A 152 -11.90 -6.51 26.29
CA GLU A 152 -12.29 -7.00 24.96
C GLU A 152 -11.33 -6.48 23.85
N ARG A 153 -10.91 -5.21 23.92
CA ARG A 153 -9.91 -4.66 22.99
C ARG A 153 -8.52 -5.24 23.20
N ALA A 154 -8.11 -5.46 24.45
CA ALA A 154 -6.81 -6.04 24.77
C ALA A 154 -6.71 -7.50 24.27
N GLU A 155 -7.78 -8.28 24.38
CA GLU A 155 -7.86 -9.63 23.81
C GLU A 155 -7.78 -9.61 22.28
N GLN A 156 -8.46 -8.65 21.62
CA GLN A 156 -8.33 -8.46 20.17
C GLN A 156 -6.90 -8.08 19.75
N ALA A 157 -6.26 -7.18 20.50
CA ALA A 157 -4.87 -6.78 20.26
C ALA A 157 -3.91 -7.96 20.43
N SER A 158 -4.09 -8.75 21.48
CA SER A 158 -3.30 -9.97 21.73
C SER A 158 -3.42 -10.97 20.57
N ASN A 159 -4.65 -11.22 20.09
CA ASN A 159 -4.87 -12.08 18.92
C ASN A 159 -4.23 -11.51 17.65
N ALA A 160 -4.29 -10.19 17.44
CA ALA A 160 -3.66 -9.55 16.29
C ALA A 160 -2.12 -9.68 16.34
N ILE A 161 -1.52 -9.48 17.51
CA ILE A 161 -0.07 -9.68 17.74
C ILE A 161 0.32 -11.12 17.43
N PHE A 162 -0.47 -12.10 17.89
CA PHE A 162 -0.22 -13.51 17.60
C PHE A 162 -0.29 -13.83 16.09
N LEU A 163 -1.27 -13.28 15.37
CA LEU A 163 -1.35 -13.46 13.92
C LEU A 163 -0.17 -12.79 13.19
N ALA A 164 0.27 -11.63 13.66
CA ALA A 164 1.44 -10.95 13.14
C ALA A 164 2.73 -11.76 13.36
N GLU A 165 2.90 -12.35 14.54
CA GLU A 165 4.01 -13.26 14.86
C GLU A 165 4.01 -14.48 13.93
N LEU A 166 2.86 -15.15 13.77
CA LEU A 166 2.72 -16.28 12.85
C LEU A 166 3.03 -15.88 11.40
N ALA A 167 2.64 -14.67 10.97
CA ALA A 167 2.94 -14.17 9.64
C ALA A 167 4.45 -13.95 9.44
N ILE A 168 5.14 -13.37 10.43
CA ILE A 168 6.60 -13.19 10.47
C ILE A 168 7.31 -14.54 10.40
N GLU A 169 6.93 -15.50 11.25
CA GLU A 169 7.50 -16.85 11.24
C GLU A 169 7.29 -17.52 9.88
N SER A 170 6.09 -17.42 9.31
CA SER A 170 5.79 -17.99 8.01
C SER A 170 6.56 -17.36 6.84
N LEU A 171 7.06 -16.14 7.02
CA LEU A 171 7.97 -15.48 6.08
C LEU A 171 9.39 -15.99 6.29
N GLY A 172 9.88 -16.07 7.53
CA GLY A 172 11.22 -16.60 7.85
C GLY A 172 11.40 -18.07 7.46
N GLU A 173 10.36 -18.89 7.56
CA GLU A 173 10.36 -20.32 7.20
C GLU A 173 10.11 -20.59 5.70
N MET A 174 10.23 -19.57 4.86
CA MET A 174 10.06 -19.74 3.42
C MET A 174 11.03 -20.77 2.85
N ARG A 175 10.51 -21.70 2.04
CA ARG A 175 11.34 -22.68 1.33
C ARG A 175 11.89 -22.07 0.05
N GLY A 176 13.16 -22.33 -0.23
CA GLY A 176 13.83 -21.86 -1.44
C GLY A 176 15.10 -21.05 -1.21
N PRO A 177 15.23 -20.20 -0.18
CA PRO A 177 16.48 -19.48 0.08
C PRO A 177 17.64 -20.46 0.29
N ALA A 178 18.81 -20.10 -0.24
CA ALA A 178 20.02 -20.93 -0.08
C ALA A 178 20.50 -20.99 1.40
N ASP A 179 20.30 -19.90 2.15
CA ASP A 179 20.59 -19.77 3.58
C ASP A 179 19.33 -19.27 4.32
N PRO A 180 18.54 -20.18 4.90
CA PRO A 180 17.29 -19.81 5.58
C PRO A 180 17.49 -18.89 6.78
N GLU A 181 18.61 -18.99 7.51
CA GLU A 181 18.88 -18.16 8.69
C GLU A 181 19.18 -16.73 8.27
N MET A 182 20.06 -16.55 7.27
CA MET A 182 20.38 -15.23 6.73
C MET A 182 19.17 -14.58 6.05
N PHE A 183 18.34 -15.37 5.37
CA PHE A 183 17.08 -14.90 4.80
C PHE A 183 16.12 -14.37 5.87
N ALA A 184 15.89 -15.15 6.93
CA ALA A 184 14.98 -14.77 8.00
C ALA A 184 15.46 -13.50 8.72
N ASP A 185 16.76 -13.38 8.99
CA ASP A 185 17.33 -12.17 9.59
C ASP A 185 17.08 -10.93 8.70
N GLY A 186 17.33 -11.02 7.40
CA GLY A 186 17.12 -9.89 6.49
C GLY A 186 15.65 -9.55 6.22
N ALA A 187 14.77 -10.55 6.09
CA ALA A 187 13.37 -10.34 5.70
C ALA A 187 12.43 -10.08 6.89
N ALA A 188 12.75 -10.60 8.08
CA ALA A 188 11.84 -10.65 9.21
C ALA A 188 12.28 -9.80 10.41
N SER A 189 13.56 -9.40 10.51
CA SER A 189 14.09 -8.69 11.69
C SER A 189 13.40 -7.34 11.96
N GLU A 190 13.22 -6.51 10.93
CA GLU A 190 12.50 -5.22 11.07
C GLU A 190 11.03 -5.39 11.52
N LEU A 191 10.38 -6.46 11.05
CA LEU A 191 9.03 -6.82 11.47
C LEU A 191 9.02 -7.30 12.93
N GLY A 192 10.05 -8.04 13.34
CA GLY A 192 10.26 -8.47 14.73
C GLY A 192 10.45 -7.30 15.69
N GLU A 193 11.20 -6.25 15.31
CA GLU A 193 11.32 -5.02 16.09
C GLU A 193 9.96 -4.31 16.23
N SER A 194 9.20 -4.25 15.13
CA SER A 194 7.85 -3.66 15.12
C SER A 194 6.88 -4.46 15.99
N LEU A 195 7.01 -5.80 16.04
CA LEU A 195 6.21 -6.67 16.89
C LEU A 195 6.46 -6.36 18.38
N HIS A 196 7.73 -6.14 18.76
CA HIS A 196 8.07 -5.72 20.13
C HIS A 196 7.42 -4.38 20.50
N GLU A 197 7.31 -3.44 19.56
CA GLU A 197 6.59 -2.19 19.78
C GLU A 197 5.07 -2.42 19.95
N ALA A 198 4.45 -3.29 19.16
CA ALA A 198 3.04 -3.66 19.35
C ALA A 198 2.79 -4.28 20.74
N THR A 199 3.65 -5.19 21.19
CA THR A 199 3.59 -5.78 22.54
C THR A 199 3.78 -4.72 23.62
N ARG A 200 4.70 -3.77 23.42
CA ARG A 200 4.93 -2.66 24.35
C ARG A 200 3.70 -1.76 24.47
N GLN A 201 3.06 -1.40 23.35
CA GLN A 201 1.84 -0.58 23.36
C GLN A 201 0.71 -1.26 24.14
N LEU A 202 0.53 -2.57 23.95
CA LEU A 202 -0.45 -3.33 24.72
C LEU A 202 -0.13 -3.31 26.23
N ALA A 203 1.15 -3.50 26.60
CA ALA A 203 1.59 -3.44 28.00
C ALA A 203 1.43 -2.04 28.63
N LEU A 204 1.50 -0.98 27.83
CA LEU A 204 1.25 0.40 28.25
C LEU A 204 -0.25 0.74 28.35
N GLY A 205 -1.14 -0.15 27.93
CA GLY A 205 -2.59 0.06 27.96
C GLY A 205 -3.16 0.72 26.70
N ASP A 206 -2.46 0.64 25.57
CA ASP A 206 -2.96 1.08 24.26
C ASP A 206 -3.25 -0.13 23.34
N PRO A 207 -4.40 -0.81 23.52
CA PRO A 207 -4.77 -1.95 22.68
C PRO A 207 -5.12 -1.54 21.25
N GLU A 208 -5.54 -0.29 21.02
CA GLU A 208 -5.92 0.21 19.69
C GLU A 208 -4.67 0.46 18.84
N GLY A 209 -3.66 1.11 19.41
CA GLY A 209 -2.33 1.24 18.81
C GLY A 209 -1.71 -0.12 18.50
N ALA A 210 -1.67 -1.02 19.51
CA ALA A 210 -1.11 -2.35 19.36
C ALA A 210 -1.77 -3.16 18.23
N THR A 211 -3.11 -3.11 18.14
CA THR A 211 -3.87 -3.78 17.07
C THR A 211 -3.51 -3.22 15.70
N LYS A 212 -3.35 -1.90 15.58
CA LYS A 212 -3.02 -1.25 14.31
C LYS A 212 -1.62 -1.68 13.83
N VAL A 213 -0.63 -1.58 14.71
CA VAL A 213 0.75 -2.00 14.42
C VAL A 213 0.80 -3.48 14.03
N ALA A 214 0.12 -4.35 14.78
CA ALA A 214 0.08 -5.78 14.48
C ALA A 214 -0.53 -6.09 13.10
N LYS A 215 -1.62 -5.41 12.72
CA LYS A 215 -2.22 -5.57 11.39
C LYS A 215 -1.32 -5.08 10.26
N ASP A 216 -0.61 -3.97 10.47
CA ASP A 216 0.34 -3.44 9.50
C ASP A 216 1.51 -4.43 9.30
N ILE A 217 1.98 -5.07 10.38
CA ILE A 217 2.99 -6.14 10.34
C ILE A 217 2.48 -7.36 9.56
N GLU A 218 1.29 -7.87 9.89
CA GLU A 218 0.68 -9.02 9.20
C GLU A 218 0.57 -8.77 7.69
N ALA A 219 0.06 -7.60 7.31
CA ALA A 219 -0.08 -7.20 5.92
C ALA A 219 1.28 -7.09 5.22
N ASN A 220 2.29 -6.51 5.88
CA ASN A 220 3.63 -6.37 5.30
C ASN A 220 4.33 -7.73 5.14
N ALA A 221 4.25 -8.61 6.14
CA ALA A 221 4.80 -9.96 6.08
C ALA A 221 4.16 -10.76 4.92
N THR A 222 2.84 -10.69 4.78
CA THR A 222 2.11 -11.35 3.70
C THR A 222 2.52 -10.80 2.33
N ARG A 223 2.61 -9.47 2.20
CA ARG A 223 3.09 -8.81 0.97
C ARG A 223 4.50 -9.24 0.61
N LEU A 224 5.44 -9.24 1.56
CA LEU A 224 6.83 -9.66 1.32
C LEU A 224 6.91 -11.12 0.87
N LYS A 225 6.07 -11.99 1.42
CA LYS A 225 5.98 -13.39 1.02
C LYS A 225 5.51 -13.55 -0.44
N GLU A 226 4.47 -12.82 -0.84
CA GLU A 226 4.00 -12.79 -2.22
C GLU A 226 5.09 -12.25 -3.16
N LEU A 227 5.70 -11.13 -2.78
CA LEU A 227 6.80 -10.51 -3.53
C LEU A 227 8.00 -11.44 -3.70
N TYR A 228 8.37 -12.22 -2.67
CA TYR A 228 9.43 -13.22 -2.77
C TYR A 228 9.10 -14.28 -3.82
N LEU A 229 7.88 -14.82 -3.80
CA LEU A 229 7.45 -15.86 -4.74
C LEU A 229 7.44 -15.33 -6.19
N ASP A 230 6.95 -14.11 -6.39
CA ASP A 230 6.90 -13.50 -7.70
C ASP A 230 8.29 -13.07 -8.18
N SER A 231 9.16 -12.58 -7.30
CA SER A 231 10.56 -12.30 -7.61
C SER A 231 11.28 -13.57 -8.05
N THR A 232 11.07 -14.69 -7.37
CA THR A 232 11.70 -15.98 -7.73
C THR A 232 11.30 -16.40 -9.14
N LYS A 233 9.99 -16.40 -9.44
CA LYS A 233 9.48 -16.72 -10.79
C LYS A 233 10.03 -15.76 -11.85
N SER A 234 10.10 -14.48 -11.52
CA SER A 234 10.60 -13.42 -12.41
C SER A 234 12.08 -13.62 -12.74
N LEU A 235 12.90 -13.96 -11.75
CA LEU A 235 14.32 -14.27 -11.94
C LEU A 235 14.52 -15.57 -12.74
N ASP A 236 13.72 -16.61 -12.50
CA ASP A 236 13.76 -17.86 -13.28
C ASP A 236 13.38 -17.63 -14.75
N ALA A 237 12.33 -16.84 -15.01
CA ALA A 237 11.94 -16.46 -16.36
C ALA A 237 13.03 -15.62 -17.05
N THR A 238 13.68 -14.74 -16.30
CA THR A 238 14.81 -13.92 -16.75
C THR A 238 16.00 -14.79 -17.14
N GLU A 239 16.34 -15.80 -16.34
CA GLU A 239 17.40 -16.76 -16.64
C GLU A 239 17.11 -17.58 -17.91
N ALA A 240 15.85 -18.01 -18.08
CA ALA A 240 15.42 -18.67 -19.31
C ALA A 240 15.58 -17.76 -20.53
N GLN A 241 15.23 -16.47 -20.40
CA GLN A 241 15.39 -15.49 -21.48
C GLN A 241 16.87 -15.23 -21.81
N ILE A 242 17.74 -15.15 -20.81
CA ILE A 242 19.20 -15.06 -21.02
C ILE A 242 19.70 -16.28 -21.79
N THR A 243 19.27 -17.48 -21.40
CA THR A 243 19.64 -18.74 -22.06
C THR A 243 19.18 -18.76 -23.52
N TYR A 244 17.97 -18.28 -23.79
CA TYR A 244 17.43 -18.15 -25.15
C TYR A 244 18.27 -17.19 -25.99
N LEU A 245 18.54 -15.98 -25.51
CA LEU A 245 19.36 -14.98 -26.22
C LEU A 245 20.78 -15.49 -26.46
N ARG A 246 21.37 -16.22 -25.51
CA ARG A 246 22.67 -16.88 -25.69
C ARG A 246 22.62 -17.92 -26.82
N GLY A 247 21.53 -18.70 -26.90
CA GLY A 247 21.28 -19.62 -28.01
C GLY A 247 21.18 -18.95 -29.36
N GLU A 248 20.70 -17.70 -29.41
CA GLU A 248 20.70 -16.86 -30.62
C GLU A 248 22.07 -16.24 -30.94
N GLY A 249 23.07 -16.36 -30.05
CA GLY A 249 24.41 -15.80 -30.22
C GLY A 249 24.60 -14.40 -29.61
N VAL A 250 23.70 -13.96 -28.72
CA VAL A 250 23.78 -12.68 -28.01
C VAL A 250 24.76 -12.76 -26.84
N LEU A 251 25.55 -11.71 -26.62
CA LEU A 251 26.43 -11.58 -25.45
C LEU A 251 25.64 -11.00 -24.25
N THR A 252 25.53 -11.78 -23.17
CA THR A 252 24.68 -11.49 -22.00
C THR A 252 25.45 -11.32 -20.68
N ASN A 253 26.79 -11.35 -20.71
CA ASN A 253 27.65 -11.47 -19.51
C ASN A 253 27.39 -10.41 -18.41
N GLY A 254 27.08 -9.16 -18.79
CA GLY A 254 26.80 -8.10 -17.82
C GLY A 254 25.50 -8.34 -17.05
N VAL A 255 24.47 -8.79 -17.75
CA VAL A 255 23.16 -9.07 -17.18
C VAL A 255 23.17 -10.34 -16.30
N GLU A 256 24.05 -11.29 -16.61
CA GLU A 256 24.25 -12.50 -15.80
C GLU A 256 24.82 -12.19 -14.42
N ALA A 257 25.76 -11.22 -14.33
CA ALA A 257 26.30 -10.77 -13.05
C ALA A 257 25.21 -10.09 -12.20
N ASP A 258 24.38 -9.26 -12.83
CA ASP A 258 23.26 -8.59 -12.18
C ASP A 258 22.19 -9.59 -11.73
N LEU A 259 21.87 -10.61 -12.54
CA LEU A 259 20.96 -11.71 -12.18
C LEU A 259 21.48 -12.47 -10.95
N LYS A 260 22.78 -12.79 -10.92
CA LYS A 260 23.41 -13.43 -9.77
C LYS A 260 23.30 -12.54 -8.52
N SER A 261 23.59 -11.25 -8.65
CA SER A 261 23.45 -10.31 -7.54
C SER A 261 22.01 -10.19 -7.04
N ALA A 262 21.02 -10.21 -7.94
CA ALA A 262 19.60 -10.19 -7.55
C ALA A 262 19.21 -11.45 -6.76
N ARG A 263 19.66 -12.63 -7.21
CA ARG A 263 19.46 -13.88 -6.46
C ARG A 263 20.12 -13.83 -5.08
N GLU A 264 21.36 -13.36 -4.99
CA GLU A 264 22.06 -13.21 -3.70
C GLU A 264 21.35 -12.22 -2.75
N MET A 265 20.76 -11.14 -3.27
CA MET A 265 19.93 -10.22 -2.47
C MET A 265 18.65 -10.90 -1.98
N LEU A 266 18.00 -11.67 -2.84
CA LEU A 266 16.79 -12.41 -2.49
C LEU A 266 17.07 -13.46 -1.41
N ASP A 267 18.18 -14.20 -1.53
CA ASP A 267 18.64 -15.18 -0.54
C ASP A 267 18.95 -14.53 0.83
N LYS A 268 19.39 -13.27 0.83
CA LYS A 268 19.65 -12.48 2.04
C LYS A 268 18.41 -11.81 2.64
N GLY A 269 17.22 -12.06 2.09
CA GLY A 269 15.98 -11.44 2.56
C GLY A 269 15.75 -10.00 2.09
N SER A 270 16.63 -9.45 1.24
CA SER A 270 16.46 -8.11 0.63
C SER A 270 15.50 -8.16 -0.58
N ILE A 271 14.25 -8.56 -0.32
CA ILE A 271 13.25 -8.91 -1.35
C ILE A 271 12.95 -7.73 -2.28
N GLU A 272 12.69 -6.54 -1.73
CA GLU A 272 12.33 -5.37 -2.53
C GLU A 272 13.49 -4.89 -3.43
N ALA A 273 14.72 -4.93 -2.91
CA ALA A 273 15.91 -4.60 -3.66
C ALA A 273 16.15 -5.60 -4.81
N SER A 274 15.98 -6.90 -4.55
CA SER A 274 16.04 -7.95 -5.58
C SER A 274 15.04 -7.68 -6.71
N ILE A 275 13.80 -7.32 -6.39
CA ILE A 275 12.76 -7.04 -7.38
C ILE A 275 13.11 -5.83 -8.24
N ALA A 276 13.61 -4.75 -7.62
CA ALA A 276 14.03 -3.57 -8.37
C ALA A 276 15.14 -3.90 -9.38
N VAL A 277 16.10 -4.75 -8.99
CA VAL A 277 17.15 -5.23 -9.90
C VAL A 277 16.57 -6.16 -10.98
N ALA A 278 15.64 -7.06 -10.63
CA ALA A 278 14.98 -7.96 -11.59
C ALA A 278 14.24 -7.20 -12.70
N ILE A 279 13.49 -6.17 -12.34
CA ILE A 279 12.76 -5.32 -13.31
C ILE A 279 13.75 -4.60 -14.24
N ARG A 280 14.85 -4.07 -13.68
CA ARG A 280 15.90 -3.42 -14.48
C ARG A 280 16.52 -4.40 -15.48
N ILE A 281 16.88 -5.60 -15.02
CA ILE A 281 17.43 -6.66 -15.87
C ILE A 281 16.47 -6.99 -17.03
N GLN A 282 15.18 -7.15 -16.74
CA GLN A 282 14.19 -7.46 -17.78
C GLN A 282 14.11 -6.38 -18.86
N GLY A 283 14.10 -5.10 -18.46
CA GLY A 283 14.15 -3.99 -19.41
C GLY A 283 15.43 -3.99 -20.25
N GLU A 284 16.58 -4.25 -19.64
CA GLU A 284 17.85 -4.35 -20.35
C GLU A 284 17.87 -5.51 -21.36
N LEU A 285 17.35 -6.69 -20.99
CA LEU A 285 17.25 -7.85 -21.89
C LEU A 285 16.33 -7.60 -23.08
N GLU A 286 15.20 -6.91 -22.87
CA GLU A 286 14.30 -6.56 -23.95
C GLU A 286 14.99 -5.61 -24.95
N VAL A 287 15.70 -4.59 -24.44
CA VAL A 287 16.46 -3.65 -25.28
C VAL A 287 17.58 -4.36 -26.05
N ILE A 288 18.34 -5.24 -25.38
CA ILE A 288 19.42 -6.02 -26.00
C ILE A 288 18.85 -6.92 -27.09
N GLY A 289 17.81 -7.71 -26.78
CA GLY A 289 17.19 -8.63 -27.73
C GLY A 289 16.60 -7.92 -28.95
N ASN A 290 15.91 -6.79 -28.74
CA ASN A 290 15.36 -5.99 -29.83
C ASN A 290 16.45 -5.35 -30.70
N SER A 291 17.52 -4.84 -30.08
CA SER A 291 18.65 -4.25 -30.80
C SER A 291 19.42 -5.29 -31.60
N TYR A 292 19.63 -6.49 -31.02
CA TYR A 292 20.24 -7.62 -31.70
C TYR A 292 19.44 -8.03 -32.93
N ARG A 293 18.13 -8.29 -32.77
CA ARG A 293 17.27 -8.69 -33.89
C ARG A 293 17.27 -7.64 -35.00
N LYS A 294 17.13 -6.35 -34.66
CA LYS A 294 17.19 -5.25 -35.64
C LYS A 294 18.54 -5.20 -36.37
N ALA A 295 19.64 -5.36 -35.64
CA ALA A 295 20.97 -5.34 -36.23
C ALA A 295 21.20 -6.54 -37.16
N THR A 296 20.83 -7.76 -36.75
CA THR A 296 21.07 -8.97 -37.55
C THR A 296 20.17 -9.06 -38.78
N THR A 297 18.86 -8.81 -38.64
CA THR A 297 17.96 -8.77 -39.81
C THR A 297 18.31 -7.61 -40.73
N GLY A 298 18.59 -6.44 -40.17
CA GLY A 298 18.97 -5.26 -40.94
C GLY A 298 20.28 -5.44 -41.71
N ILE A 299 21.30 -6.06 -41.11
CA ILE A 299 22.54 -6.41 -41.82
C ILE A 299 22.25 -7.37 -42.97
N ALA A 300 21.47 -8.43 -42.74
CA ALA A 300 21.14 -9.40 -43.79
C ALA A 300 20.40 -8.75 -44.97
N ASP A 301 19.40 -7.91 -44.69
CA ASP A 301 18.66 -7.17 -45.71
C ASP A 301 19.55 -6.18 -46.46
N ALA A 302 20.43 -5.47 -45.75
CA ALA A 302 21.38 -4.54 -46.35
C ALA A 302 22.44 -5.25 -47.21
N GLU A 303 22.86 -6.46 -46.86
CA GLU A 303 23.73 -7.29 -47.70
C GLU A 303 23.05 -7.71 -49.00
N ILE A 304 21.78 -8.13 -48.93
CA ILE A 304 20.99 -8.50 -50.12
C ILE A 304 20.83 -7.28 -51.03
N LEU A 305 20.49 -6.12 -50.45
CA LEU A 305 20.36 -4.87 -51.18
C LEU A 305 21.69 -4.46 -51.82
N TYR A 306 22.79 -4.51 -51.06
CA TYR A 306 24.11 -4.16 -51.58
C TYR A 306 24.55 -5.10 -52.70
N GLY A 307 24.34 -6.40 -52.56
CA GLY A 307 24.64 -7.38 -53.60
C GLY A 307 23.82 -7.16 -54.88
N ARG A 308 22.56 -6.73 -54.77
CA ARG A 308 21.76 -6.31 -55.94
C ARG A 308 22.36 -5.06 -56.59
N LEU A 309 22.65 -4.04 -55.79
CA LEU A 309 23.23 -2.79 -56.29
C LEU A 309 24.60 -3.03 -56.96
N GLN A 310 25.44 -3.91 -56.41
CA GLN A 310 26.72 -4.31 -57.01
C GLN A 310 26.55 -4.93 -58.40
N ARG A 311 25.56 -5.82 -58.59
CA ARG A 311 25.24 -6.38 -59.91
C ARG A 311 24.77 -5.31 -60.90
N GLU A 312 24.19 -4.23 -60.40
CA GLU A 312 23.79 -3.05 -61.18
C GLU A 312 24.93 -2.02 -61.35
N GLY A 313 26.17 -2.35 -60.96
CA GLY A 313 27.37 -1.52 -61.16
C GLY A 313 27.72 -0.61 -59.97
N PHE A 314 26.99 -0.66 -58.86
CA PHE A 314 27.27 0.15 -57.68
C PHE A 314 28.39 -0.43 -56.81
N HIS A 315 29.44 0.35 -56.61
CA HIS A 315 30.52 0.05 -55.67
C HIS A 315 30.71 1.24 -54.75
N SER A 316 30.60 1.03 -53.43
CA SER A 316 30.81 2.08 -52.43
C SER A 316 31.66 1.58 -51.29
N TYR A 317 32.88 2.11 -51.22
CA TYR A 317 33.80 1.83 -50.11
C TYR A 317 33.22 2.25 -48.76
N GLU A 318 32.52 3.39 -48.71
CA GLU A 318 31.88 3.87 -47.47
C GLU A 318 30.83 2.87 -46.96
N ALA A 319 30.02 2.30 -47.86
CA ALA A 319 29.00 1.34 -47.48
C ALA A 319 29.60 -0.01 -47.07
N GLU A 320 30.67 -0.45 -47.73
CA GLU A 320 31.40 -1.67 -47.35
C GLU A 320 32.03 -1.57 -45.97
N VAL A 321 32.69 -0.44 -45.68
CA VAL A 321 33.27 -0.18 -44.36
C VAL A 321 32.17 -0.14 -43.31
N ALA A 322 31.07 0.57 -43.56
CA ALA A 322 29.94 0.65 -42.63
C ALA A 322 29.30 -0.73 -42.35
N LEU A 323 29.09 -1.56 -43.37
CA LEU A 323 28.58 -2.92 -43.18
C LEU A 323 29.57 -3.83 -42.43
N ARG A 324 30.87 -3.69 -42.70
CA ARG A 324 31.92 -4.42 -41.97
C ARG A 324 31.94 -4.02 -40.50
N ASP A 325 31.87 -2.73 -40.20
CA ASP A 325 31.87 -2.20 -38.84
C ASP A 325 30.58 -2.55 -38.09
N ALA A 326 29.42 -2.57 -38.77
CA ALA A 326 28.17 -3.09 -38.22
C ALA A 326 28.31 -4.55 -37.78
N LYS A 327 28.82 -5.43 -38.65
CA LYS A 327 29.07 -6.84 -38.32
C LYS A 327 30.06 -7.01 -37.18
N ARG A 328 31.13 -6.21 -37.17
CA ARG A 328 32.12 -6.22 -36.10
C ARG A 328 31.47 -5.84 -34.76
N SER A 329 30.65 -4.80 -34.75
CA SER A 329 29.94 -4.32 -33.57
C SER A 329 28.97 -5.37 -33.02
N VAL A 330 28.29 -6.14 -33.89
CA VAL A 330 27.46 -7.29 -33.46
C VAL A 330 28.29 -8.36 -32.75
N ARG A 331 29.46 -8.72 -33.28
CA ARG A 331 30.35 -9.72 -32.65
C ARG A 331 30.91 -9.26 -31.32
N GLU A 332 31.12 -7.95 -31.17
CA GLU A 332 31.58 -7.32 -29.93
C GLU A 332 30.44 -7.08 -28.93
N GLY A 333 29.18 -7.40 -29.27
CA GLY A 333 28.01 -7.21 -28.40
C GLY A 333 27.45 -5.79 -28.37
N ASN A 334 28.01 -4.88 -29.18
CA ASN A 334 27.59 -3.48 -29.25
C ASN A 334 26.46 -3.30 -30.27
N TYR A 335 25.28 -3.85 -29.97
CA TYR A 335 24.15 -3.88 -30.92
C TYR A 335 23.61 -2.51 -31.29
N ALA A 336 23.58 -1.56 -30.36
CA ALA A 336 23.16 -0.18 -30.64
C ALA A 336 24.08 0.48 -31.68
N ARG A 337 25.40 0.35 -31.51
CA ARG A 337 26.38 0.84 -32.50
C ARG A 337 26.27 0.10 -33.83
N ALA A 338 25.94 -1.20 -33.82
CA ALA A 338 25.70 -1.94 -35.06
C ALA A 338 24.54 -1.35 -35.86
N VAL A 339 23.46 -0.94 -35.20
CA VAL A 339 22.32 -0.26 -35.84
C VAL A 339 22.74 1.09 -36.41
N GLU A 340 23.53 1.89 -35.70
CA GLU A 340 24.05 3.17 -36.21
C GLU A 340 24.91 2.98 -37.47
N PHE A 341 25.80 1.98 -37.48
CA PHE A 341 26.60 1.67 -38.68
C PHE A 341 25.75 1.16 -39.84
N LEU A 342 24.70 0.39 -39.55
CA LEU A 342 23.73 -0.05 -40.54
C LEU A 342 23.00 1.15 -41.18
N GLU A 343 22.52 2.10 -40.37
CA GLU A 343 21.89 3.32 -40.87
C GLU A 343 22.83 4.12 -41.77
N ARG A 344 24.12 4.22 -41.41
CA ARG A 344 25.13 4.85 -42.26
C ARG A 344 25.29 4.13 -43.61
N ALA A 345 25.27 2.81 -43.63
CA ALA A 345 25.31 2.03 -44.87
C ALA A 345 24.07 2.28 -45.73
N LEU A 346 22.87 2.26 -45.13
CA LEU A 346 21.61 2.54 -45.81
C LEU A 346 21.56 3.96 -46.39
N HIS A 347 22.09 4.95 -45.65
CA HIS A 347 22.23 6.31 -46.16
C HIS A 347 23.20 6.40 -47.35
N ALA A 348 24.31 5.67 -47.31
CA ALA A 348 25.22 5.60 -48.45
C ALA A 348 24.55 4.97 -49.68
N PHE A 349 23.72 3.94 -49.50
CA PHE A 349 22.90 3.37 -50.57
C PHE A 349 21.94 4.41 -51.15
N ALA A 350 21.14 5.06 -50.30
CA ALA A 350 20.17 6.06 -50.70
C ALA A 350 20.80 7.26 -51.44
N ARG A 351 21.93 7.77 -50.93
CA ARG A 351 22.67 8.85 -51.61
C ARG A 351 23.06 8.45 -53.03
N ARG A 352 23.53 7.22 -53.23
CA ARG A 352 23.94 6.78 -54.56
C ARG A 352 22.77 6.46 -55.47
N THR A 353 21.72 5.81 -54.98
CA THR A 353 20.52 5.57 -55.80
C THR A 353 19.94 6.89 -56.30
N ASN A 354 19.87 7.90 -55.44
CA ASN A 354 19.44 9.25 -55.81
C ASN A 354 20.39 9.90 -56.83
N ALA A 355 21.70 9.78 -56.65
CA ALA A 355 22.68 10.29 -57.63
C ALA A 355 22.56 9.61 -58.99
N ARG A 356 22.29 8.30 -59.02
CA ARG A 356 22.04 7.52 -60.24
C ARG A 356 20.76 7.97 -60.93
N GLU A 357 19.66 8.12 -60.20
CA GLU A 357 18.41 8.62 -60.77
C GLU A 357 18.57 10.03 -61.34
N ALA A 358 19.26 10.92 -60.61
CA ALA A 358 19.54 12.27 -61.08
C ALA A 358 20.38 12.26 -62.36
N LEU A 359 21.40 11.40 -62.43
CA LEU A 359 22.23 11.25 -63.62
C LEU A 359 21.42 10.69 -64.80
N GLY A 360 20.57 9.68 -64.59
CA GLY A 360 19.66 9.18 -65.63
C GLY A 360 18.69 10.25 -66.15
N ARG A 361 18.10 11.06 -65.25
CA ARG A 361 17.26 12.20 -65.64
C ARG A 361 18.04 13.25 -66.43
N ALA A 362 19.26 13.56 -66.01
CA ALA A 362 20.11 14.54 -66.69
C ALA A 362 20.54 14.07 -68.09
N ILE A 363 20.80 12.77 -68.29
CA ILE A 363 21.03 12.18 -69.62
C ILE A 363 19.81 12.36 -70.51
N GLU A 364 18.61 11.99 -70.03
CA GLU A 364 17.36 12.13 -70.77
C GLU A 364 17.03 13.59 -71.13
N GLU A 365 17.23 14.52 -70.20
CA GLU A 365 17.04 15.96 -70.46
C GLU A 365 18.02 16.49 -71.50
N THR A 366 19.30 16.11 -71.40
CA THR A 366 20.34 16.52 -72.35
C THR A 366 20.09 15.91 -73.73
N ARG A 367 19.60 14.68 -73.80
CA ARG A 367 19.13 14.02 -75.03
C ARG A 367 17.98 14.79 -75.67
N LYS A 368 16.95 15.18 -74.92
CA LYS A 368 15.83 15.98 -75.43
C LYS A 368 16.29 17.32 -75.99
N ARG A 369 17.21 18.01 -75.31
CA ARG A 369 17.82 19.26 -75.79
C ARG A 369 18.59 19.05 -77.10
N ALA A 370 19.41 18.00 -77.19
CA ALA A 370 20.13 17.67 -78.42
C ALA A 370 19.18 17.28 -79.56
N GLN A 371 18.07 16.58 -79.27
CA GLN A 371 17.04 16.24 -80.26
C GLN A 371 16.29 17.47 -80.78
N PHE A 372 16.02 18.47 -79.93
CA PHE A 372 15.39 19.72 -80.34
C PHE A 372 16.26 20.51 -81.35
N LEU A 373 17.57 20.34 -81.30
CA LEU A 373 18.54 20.95 -82.21
C LEU A 373 18.75 20.13 -83.50
N ARG A 374 18.04 19.02 -83.69
CA ARG A 374 18.09 18.27 -84.97
C ARG A 374 17.44 19.09 -86.08
N GLY A 375 18.23 19.38 -87.11
CA GLY A 375 17.81 20.20 -88.26
C GLY A 375 18.43 21.60 -88.30
N SER A 376 19.15 22.01 -87.25
CA SER A 376 19.79 23.34 -87.16
C SER A 376 21.09 23.48 -87.98
N GLY A 377 21.55 22.43 -88.69
CA GLY A 377 22.73 22.48 -89.56
C GLY A 377 24.09 22.61 -88.85
N LEU A 378 24.15 22.37 -87.54
CA LEU A 378 25.38 22.48 -86.74
C LEU A 378 26.31 21.28 -86.99
N SER A 379 27.57 21.55 -87.35
CA SER A 379 28.58 20.55 -87.71
C SER A 379 28.99 19.59 -86.59
N PHE A 380 28.81 19.99 -85.33
CA PHE A 380 29.25 19.24 -84.14
C PHE A 380 28.12 18.46 -83.45
N LEU A 381 26.88 18.50 -83.97
CA LEU A 381 25.76 17.71 -83.46
C LEU A 381 25.94 16.19 -83.54
N PRO A 382 26.57 15.63 -84.58
CA PRO A 382 26.89 14.20 -84.63
C PRO A 382 27.78 13.77 -83.45
N ASP A 383 28.81 14.55 -83.13
CA ASP A 383 29.76 14.26 -82.05
C ASP A 383 29.06 14.32 -80.67
N ILE A 384 28.17 15.30 -80.47
CA ILE A 384 27.34 15.39 -79.24
C ILE A 384 26.43 14.16 -79.11
N HIS A 385 25.82 13.70 -80.20
CA HIS A 385 24.99 12.49 -80.18
C HIS A 385 25.80 11.23 -79.94
N GLU A 386 27.03 11.13 -80.44
CA GLU A 386 27.92 10.01 -80.19
C GLU A 386 28.33 9.93 -78.71
N VAL A 387 28.75 11.07 -78.13
CA VAL A 387 29.12 11.15 -76.71
C VAL A 387 27.93 10.89 -75.80
N LEU A 388 26.72 11.37 -76.13
CA LEU A 388 25.50 11.04 -75.36
C LEU A 388 25.11 9.56 -75.48
N THR A 389 25.24 8.97 -76.67
CA THR A 389 24.97 7.53 -76.86
C THR A 389 25.99 6.69 -76.08
N ARG A 390 27.24 7.16 -75.98
CA ARG A 390 28.26 6.55 -75.13
C ARG A 390 27.93 6.71 -73.65
N ALA A 391 27.55 7.91 -73.20
CA ALA A 391 27.10 8.16 -71.82
C ALA A 391 25.91 7.26 -71.42
N GLU A 392 24.95 7.05 -72.32
CA GLU A 392 23.80 6.16 -72.12
C GLU A 392 24.22 4.69 -72.06
N ARG A 393 25.11 4.25 -72.95
CA ARG A 393 25.61 2.88 -72.97
C ARG A 393 26.44 2.59 -71.71
N GLU A 394 27.27 3.54 -71.28
CA GLU A 394 28.04 3.46 -70.04
C GLU A 394 27.12 3.48 -68.81
N PHE A 395 26.03 4.26 -68.83
CA PHE A 395 25.00 4.23 -67.80
C PHE A 395 24.29 2.87 -67.70
N GLN A 396 23.90 2.30 -68.84
CA GLN A 396 23.24 0.98 -68.93
C GLN A 396 24.18 -0.16 -68.52
N ASN A 397 25.47 -0.02 -68.80
CA ASN A 397 26.50 -0.99 -68.42
C ASN A 397 27.02 -0.79 -66.97
N GLY A 398 26.46 0.15 -66.21
CA GLY A 398 26.82 0.38 -64.80
C GLY A 398 28.11 1.18 -64.57
N ASN A 399 28.74 1.72 -65.62
CA ASN A 399 29.89 2.62 -65.50
C ASN A 399 29.42 4.08 -65.28
N PHE A 400 28.95 4.37 -64.06
CA PHE A 400 28.38 5.68 -63.73
C PHE A 400 29.41 6.83 -63.72
N VAL A 401 30.69 6.53 -63.49
CA VAL A 401 31.76 7.54 -63.49
C VAL A 401 32.03 7.99 -64.93
N GLY A 402 32.25 7.05 -65.84
CA GLY A 402 32.44 7.36 -67.27
C GLY A 402 31.18 7.98 -67.89
N SER A 403 29.99 7.47 -67.54
CA SER A 403 28.72 8.06 -67.96
C SER A 403 28.54 9.53 -67.52
N SER A 404 28.95 9.87 -66.28
CA SER A 404 28.93 11.25 -65.80
C SER A 404 29.93 12.15 -66.52
N GLU A 405 31.09 11.62 -66.88
CA GLU A 405 32.14 12.35 -67.58
C GLU A 405 31.73 12.63 -69.03
N ASP A 406 31.23 11.62 -69.74
CA ASP A 406 30.68 11.75 -71.09
C ASP A 406 29.47 12.69 -71.11
N LEU A 407 28.56 12.60 -70.13
CA LEU A 407 27.45 13.55 -70.00
C LEU A 407 27.96 14.98 -69.83
N ARG A 408 28.97 15.21 -68.99
CA ARG A 408 29.54 16.54 -68.77
C ARG A 408 30.18 17.10 -70.04
N ILE A 409 30.88 16.27 -70.80
CA ILE A 409 31.45 16.65 -72.11
C ILE A 409 30.32 17.03 -73.07
N ALA A 410 29.27 16.21 -73.17
CA ALA A 410 28.11 16.50 -74.02
C ALA A 410 27.37 17.79 -73.60
N THR A 411 27.18 18.03 -72.30
CA THR A 411 26.57 19.25 -71.78
C THR A 411 27.42 20.49 -72.11
N VAL A 412 28.75 20.41 -71.96
CA VAL A 412 29.65 21.53 -72.30
C VAL A 412 29.60 21.84 -73.80
N LEU A 413 29.60 20.82 -74.67
CA LEU A 413 29.47 21.00 -76.12
C LEU A 413 28.11 21.61 -76.50
N LEU A 414 27.02 21.22 -75.82
CA LEU A 414 25.69 21.81 -76.00
C LEU A 414 25.63 23.27 -75.49
N ASP A 415 26.25 23.58 -74.36
CA ASP A 415 26.28 24.96 -73.83
C ASP A 415 27.13 25.89 -74.71
N GLN A 416 28.18 25.38 -75.36
CA GLN A 416 28.92 26.11 -76.39
C GLN A 416 28.05 26.41 -77.62
N VAL A 417 27.11 25.54 -77.97
CA VAL A 417 26.12 25.78 -79.04
C VAL A 417 25.12 26.87 -78.65
N PHE A 418 24.65 26.91 -77.40
CA PHE A 418 23.76 27.96 -76.92
C PHE A 418 24.46 29.32 -76.69
N ARG A 419 25.77 29.32 -76.44
CA ARG A 419 26.59 30.54 -76.29
C ARG A 419 27.23 31.03 -77.59
N ALA A 420 27.23 30.24 -78.66
CA ALA A 420 27.68 30.69 -79.97
C ALA A 420 26.72 31.80 -80.46
N PRO A 421 27.20 33.04 -80.67
CA PRO A 421 26.35 34.08 -81.21
C PRO A 421 25.90 33.65 -82.61
N THR A 422 24.62 33.89 -82.90
CA THR A 422 24.04 33.74 -84.23
C THR A 422 24.90 34.46 -85.27
N GLY A 423 25.78 33.69 -85.92
CA GLY A 423 26.51 34.12 -87.11
C GLY A 423 25.52 34.27 -88.24
N LYS A 424 25.13 35.52 -88.50
CA LYS A 424 24.30 35.99 -89.62
C LYS A 424 24.42 35.15 -90.89
N LYS A 425 23.27 34.84 -91.48
CA LYS A 425 22.89 35.48 -92.73
C LYS A 425 21.54 36.16 -92.56
#